data_AF-A0A733G2Q2-F1
#
_entry.id   AF-A0A733G2Q2-F1
#
_cell.length_a   1.000
_cell.length_b   1.000
_cell.length_c   1.000
_cell.angle_alpha   90.00
_cell.angle_beta   90.00
_cell.angle_gamma   90.00
#
_symmetry.space_group_name_H-M   'P 1'
#
loop_
_entity.id
_entity.type
_entity.pdbx_description
1 polymer ?
#
loop_
_entity_poly.entity_id
_entity_poly.type
_entity_poly.pdbx_seq_one_letter_code
_entity_poly.pdbx_strand_id
1 'polypeptide(L)'
;NENNYMDVRLPSDEEIQSQKDFIVLDESVSISQMVKSYCADKKSTPRLIAKITDRVERIIAEDDDADGEYIKGLIEIEYERNKKL
;
A
#
# COMPACT_ATOMS: atom_id res chain seq x y z
N ASN A 1 7.80 -49.80 7.54
CA ASN A 1 7.47 -48.38 7.31
C ASN A 1 8.61 -47.58 7.93
N GLU A 2 9.78 -47.56 7.29
CA GLU A 2 11.04 -47.11 7.89
C GLU A 2 11.80 -46.25 6.90
N ASN A 3 11.33 -45.02 6.66
CA ASN A 3 12.13 -43.85 6.25
C ASN A 3 11.16 -42.67 6.16
N ASN A 4 11.08 -41.88 7.23
CA ASN A 4 10.14 -40.77 7.38
C ASN A 4 10.78 -39.43 6.96
N TYR A 5 11.50 -39.42 5.84
CA TYR A 5 12.11 -38.21 5.30
C TYR A 5 11.75 -38.04 3.83
N MET A 6 11.34 -36.82 3.47
CA MET A 6 11.13 -36.41 2.09
C MET A 6 12.47 -36.02 1.48
N ASP A 7 12.80 -36.59 0.33
CA ASP A 7 13.96 -36.20 -0.45
C ASP A 7 13.59 -34.93 -1.25
N VAL A 8 13.92 -33.76 -0.69
CA VAL A 8 13.56 -32.46 -1.28
C VAL A 8 14.73 -31.97 -2.12
N ARG A 9 14.52 -31.89 -3.44
CA ARG A 9 15.50 -31.31 -4.37
C ARG A 9 15.69 -29.81 -4.10
N LEU A 10 16.95 -29.38 -4.03
CA LEU A 10 17.32 -27.97 -4.05
C LEU A 10 17.08 -27.38 -5.46
N PRO A 11 16.35 -26.26 -5.59
CA PRO A 11 16.23 -25.55 -6.85
C PRO A 11 17.60 -25.08 -7.35
N SER A 12 17.77 -25.06 -8.66
CA SER A 12 18.94 -24.47 -9.32
C SER A 12 18.93 -22.94 -9.25
N ASP A 13 20.08 -22.31 -9.48
CA ASP A 13 20.20 -20.84 -9.47
C ASP A 13 19.27 -20.16 -10.50
N GLU A 14 19.02 -20.81 -11.63
CA GLU A 14 18.07 -20.35 -12.66
C GLU A 14 16.60 -20.44 -12.17
N GLU A 15 16.24 -21.51 -11.47
CA GLU A 15 14.91 -21.68 -10.85
C GLU A 15 14.69 -20.69 -9.69
N ILE A 16 15.75 -20.29 -9.00
CA ILE A 16 15.71 -19.24 -7.97
C ILE A 16 15.53 -17.86 -8.61
N GLN A 17 16.20 -17.60 -9.73
CA GLN A 17 16.12 -16.31 -10.41
C GLN A 17 14.74 -16.09 -11.03
N SER A 18 14.17 -17.10 -11.68
CA SER A 18 12.81 -17.06 -12.24
C SER A 18 11.71 -16.92 -11.18
N GLN A 19 11.94 -17.38 -9.94
CA GLN A 19 11.04 -17.11 -8.80
C GLN A 19 11.13 -15.66 -8.29
N LYS A 20 12.25 -14.96 -8.53
CA LYS A 20 12.39 -13.52 -8.21
C LYS A 20 11.75 -12.63 -9.26
N ASP A 21 11.47 -13.15 -10.45
CA ASP A 21 10.68 -12.49 -11.50
C ASP A 21 9.16 -12.51 -11.19
N PHE A 22 8.79 -12.73 -9.92
CA PHE A 22 7.42 -12.58 -9.44
C PHE A 22 6.97 -11.13 -9.62
N ILE A 23 6.07 -10.95 -10.59
CA ILE A 23 5.13 -9.84 -10.83
C ILE A 23 5.32 -8.67 -9.85
N VAL A 24 6.13 -7.69 -10.25
CA VAL A 24 5.89 -6.32 -9.82
C VAL A 24 4.59 -5.93 -10.52
N LEU A 25 3.45 -6.13 -9.84
CA LEU A 25 2.28 -5.33 -10.15
C LEU A 25 2.76 -3.90 -9.93
N ASP A 26 2.75 -3.09 -10.99
CA ASP A 26 3.00 -1.64 -10.93
C ASP A 26 2.53 -1.16 -9.56
N GLU A 27 3.48 -0.80 -8.68
CA GLU A 27 3.14 -0.47 -7.30
C GLU A 27 2.19 0.72 -7.37
N SER A 28 0.89 0.45 -7.26
CA SER A 28 -0.13 1.47 -7.18
C SER A 28 0.30 2.37 -6.05
N VAL A 29 0.45 3.67 -6.35
CA VAL A 29 1.00 4.64 -5.41
C VAL A 29 0.28 4.45 -4.08
N SER A 30 1.01 3.99 -3.07
CA SER A 30 0.37 3.55 -1.83
C SER A 30 -0.33 4.76 -1.20
N ILE A 31 -1.67 4.71 -1.12
CA ILE A 31 -2.48 5.78 -0.50
C ILE A 31 -1.94 6.11 0.89
N SER A 32 -1.53 5.08 1.65
CA SER A 32 -0.87 5.23 2.94
C SER A 32 0.38 6.11 2.88
N GLN A 33 1.24 5.92 1.89
CA GLN A 33 2.45 6.73 1.69
C GLN A 33 2.09 8.17 1.30
N MET A 34 1.12 8.36 0.41
CA MET A 34 0.66 9.70 0.01
C MET A 34 0.11 10.49 1.20
N VAL A 35 -0.73 9.87 2.01
CA VAL A 35 -1.31 10.49 3.22
C VAL A 35 -0.20 10.83 4.22
N LYS A 36 0.74 9.91 4.46
CA LYS A 36 1.89 10.15 5.37
C LYS A 36 2.74 11.33 4.90
N SER A 37 3.09 11.37 3.62
CA SER A 37 3.87 12.48 3.04
C SER A 37 3.11 13.81 3.16
N TYR A 38 1.81 13.83 2.87
CA TYR A 38 1.00 15.03 3.02
C TYR A 38 0.90 15.52 4.48
N CYS A 39 0.83 14.60 5.43
CA CYS A 39 0.68 14.90 6.85
C CYS A 39 2.01 15.21 7.57
N ALA A 40 3.15 14.83 6.98
CA ALA A 40 4.48 14.98 7.59
C ALA A 40 4.78 16.43 8.01
N ASP A 41 4.45 17.39 7.14
CA ASP A 41 4.70 18.82 7.37
C ASP A 41 3.68 19.49 8.29
N LYS A 42 2.58 18.80 8.62
CA LYS A 42 1.39 19.39 9.26
C LYS A 42 1.20 18.99 10.73
N LYS A 43 2.19 18.33 11.35
CA LYS A 43 2.13 17.83 12.75
C LYS A 43 0.86 17.02 13.05
N SER A 44 0.40 16.24 12.08
CA SER A 44 -0.82 15.46 12.21
C SER A 44 -0.68 14.35 13.25
N THR A 45 -1.75 14.08 13.99
CA THR A 45 -1.75 12.96 14.96
C THR A 45 -1.83 11.62 14.22
N PRO A 46 -1.32 10.51 14.79
CA PRO A 46 -1.47 9.18 14.21
C PRO A 46 -2.94 8.81 13.93
N ARG A 47 -3.85 9.28 14.78
CA ARG A 47 -5.29 9.09 14.62
C ARG A 47 -5.83 9.81 13.38
N LEU A 48 -5.39 11.05 13.14
CA LEU A 48 -5.79 11.82 11.97
C LEU A 48 -5.30 11.16 10.68
N ILE A 49 -4.03 10.72 10.66
CA ILE A 49 -3.42 10.00 9.53
C ILE A 49 -4.25 8.74 9.21
N ALA A 50 -4.49 7.88 10.20
CA ALA A 50 -5.27 6.66 10.00
C ALA A 50 -6.70 6.93 9.50
N LYS A 51 -7.34 7.99 10.00
CA LYS A 51 -8.70 8.37 9.59
C LYS A 51 -8.74 8.84 8.13
N ILE A 52 -7.77 9.65 7.71
CA ILE A 52 -7.69 10.11 6.31
C ILE A 52 -7.39 8.93 5.39
N THR A 53 -6.45 8.05 5.77
CA THR A 53 -6.12 6.84 5.00
C THR A 53 -7.35 5.96 4.77
N ASP A 54 -8.07 5.55 5.83
CA ASP A 54 -9.29 4.72 5.71
C ASP A 54 -10.35 5.39 4.83
N ARG A 55 -10.49 6.72 4.93
CA ARG A 55 -11.50 7.44 4.14
C ARG A 55 -11.15 7.50 2.66
N VAL A 56 -9.90 7.81 2.34
CA VAL A 56 -9.41 7.92 0.97
C VAL A 56 -9.41 6.54 0.29
N GLU A 57 -8.98 5.48 1.00
CA GLU A 57 -9.05 4.10 0.52
C GLU A 57 -10.48 3.68 0.19
N ARG A 58 -11.47 4.00 1.04
CA ARG A 58 -12.89 3.68 0.76
C ARG A 58 -13.46 4.40 -0.46
N ILE A 59 -13.02 5.63 -0.73
CA ILE A 59 -13.52 6.41 -1.88
C ILE A 59 -12.94 5.84 -3.19
N ILE A 60 -11.68 5.44 -3.17
CA ILE A 60 -10.96 4.93 -4.36
C ILE A 60 -11.23 3.45 -4.59
N ALA A 61 -11.68 2.70 -3.57
CA ALA A 61 -12.03 1.28 -3.72
C ALA A 61 -13.10 0.99 -4.79
N GLU A 62 -13.87 2.01 -5.19
CA GLU A 62 -14.88 1.92 -6.26
C GLU A 62 -14.42 2.58 -7.58
N ASP A 63 -13.22 3.16 -7.62
CA ASP A 63 -12.69 3.95 -8.74
C ASP A 63 -11.28 3.47 -9.11
N ASP A 64 -11.22 2.44 -9.97
CA ASP A 64 -9.98 1.81 -10.44
C ASP A 64 -9.13 2.74 -11.34
N ASP A 65 -9.71 3.84 -11.84
CA ASP A 65 -9.06 4.82 -12.71
C ASP A 65 -8.64 6.11 -11.97
N ALA A 66 -8.73 6.11 -10.63
CA ALA A 66 -8.36 7.26 -9.81
C ALA A 66 -6.87 7.63 -9.96
N ASP A 67 -6.61 8.78 -10.58
CA ASP A 67 -5.24 9.28 -10.77
C ASP A 67 -4.65 9.93 -9.50
N GLY A 68 -3.33 10.11 -9.50
CA GLY A 68 -2.63 10.68 -8.36
C GLY A 68 -2.98 12.13 -8.01
N GLU A 69 -3.53 12.93 -8.94
CA GLU A 69 -3.96 14.31 -8.66
C GLU A 69 -5.30 14.31 -7.92
N TYR A 70 -6.24 13.47 -8.37
CA TYR A 70 -7.51 13.26 -7.70
C TYR A 70 -7.30 12.77 -6.27
N ILE A 71 -6.42 11.78 -6.07
CA ILE A 71 -6.10 11.26 -4.74
C ILE A 71 -5.51 12.37 -3.84
N LYS A 72 -4.62 13.21 -4.36
CA LYS A 72 -4.09 14.36 -3.59
C LYS A 72 -5.19 15.33 -3.18
N GLY A 73 -6.11 15.65 -4.09
CA GLY A 73 -7.27 16.50 -3.78
C GLY A 73 -8.14 15.92 -2.67
N LEU A 74 -8.41 14.61 -2.71
CA LEU A 74 -9.15 13.92 -1.66
C LEU A 74 -8.45 14.00 -0.30
N ILE A 75 -7.12 13.78 -0.28
CA ILE A 75 -6.32 13.86 0.95
C ILE A 75 -6.40 15.26 1.56
N GLU A 76 -6.28 16.31 0.74
CA GLU A 76 -6.38 17.70 1.21
C GLU A 76 -7.75 18.02 1.81
N ILE A 77 -8.82 17.65 1.10
CA ILE A 77 -10.20 17.86 1.56
C ILE A 77 -10.45 17.12 2.88
N GLU A 78 -10.06 15.85 2.97
CA GLU A 78 -10.26 15.06 4.18
C GLU A 78 -9.39 15.54 5.34
N TYR A 79 -8.19 16.03 5.07
CA TYR A 79 -7.38 16.67 6.09
C TYR A 79 -8.07 17.91 6.68
N GLU A 80 -8.56 18.80 5.83
CA GLU A 80 -9.22 20.04 6.24
C GLU A 80 -10.51 19.79 7.04
N ARG A 81 -11.27 18.74 6.68
CA ARG A 81 -12.46 18.30 7.42
C ARG A 81 -12.14 17.78 8.82
N ASN A 82 -10.99 17.14 8.98
CA ASN A 82 -10.67 16.40 10.20
C ASN A 82 -9.62 17.08 11.10
N LYS A 83 -8.96 18.16 10.65
CA LYS A 83 -7.94 18.87 11.45
C LYS A 83 -8.44 19.51 12.74
N LYS A 84 -9.77 19.70 12.89
CA LYS A 84 -10.40 20.31 14.07
C LYS A 84 -10.86 19.29 15.13
N LEU A 85 -10.69 17.99 14.85
CA LEU A 85 -11.06 16.89 15.75
C LEU A 85 -9.95 16.55 16.74
#